data_AF-A0A6M1MB46-F1
#
_entry.id   AF-A0A6M1MB46-F1
#
_cell.length_a   1.000
_cell.length_b   1.000
_cell.length_c   1.000
_cell.angle_alpha   90.00
_cell.angle_beta   90.00
_cell.angle_gamma   90.00
#
_symmetry.space_group_name_H-M   'P 1'
#
loop_
_entity.id
_entity.type
_entity.pdbx_description
1 polymer ?
#
loop_
_entity_poly.entity_id
_entity_poly.type
_entity_poly.pdbx_seq_one_letter_code
_entity_poly.pdbx_strand_id
1 'polypeptide(L)'
;MITIGHFVGGSQIPGRSGRTAPVFNPATGEQSGTVALASADEVGAAVAAARRAFPAWAATPPLRRARILNTFLRLLEERIDVLAAVITAEHGKVLSDARGEIQRGMEVVEFATGAP
;
A
#
# COMPACT_ATOMS: atom_id res chain seq x y z
N MET A 1 18.98 -1.93 8.76
CA MET A 1 18.27 -2.68 7.71
C MET A 1 16.78 -2.61 8.03
N ILE A 2 15.93 -2.17 7.08
CA ILE A 2 14.49 -1.98 7.34
C ILE A 2 13.79 -3.34 7.30
N THR A 3 12.79 -3.53 8.17
CA THR A 3 11.89 -4.69 8.12
C THR A 3 10.47 -4.21 7.82
N ILE A 4 9.95 -4.60 6.66
CA ILE A 4 8.60 -4.29 6.19
C ILE A 4 7.64 -5.30 6.83
N GLY A 5 6.75 -4.80 7.70
CA GLY A 5 5.71 -5.60 8.36
C GLY A 5 4.41 -5.67 7.56
N HIS A 6 3.29 -5.72 8.26
CA HIS A 6 1.95 -5.68 7.68
C HIS A 6 1.23 -4.39 8.07
N PHE A 7 0.20 -3.99 7.30
CA PHE A 7 -0.70 -2.90 7.67
C PHE A 7 -2.10 -3.46 7.88
N VAL A 8 -2.51 -3.63 9.14
CA VAL A 8 -3.77 -4.28 9.52
C VAL A 8 -4.49 -3.44 10.56
N GLY A 9 -5.81 -3.26 10.39
CA GLY A 9 -6.63 -2.51 11.33
C GLY A 9 -6.25 -1.03 11.48
N GLY A 10 -5.67 -0.43 10.44
CA GLY A 10 -5.23 0.97 10.46
C GLY A 10 -3.86 1.22 11.10
N SER A 11 -3.07 0.17 11.34
CA SER A 11 -1.74 0.29 11.96
C SER A 11 -0.70 -0.61 11.29
N GLN A 12 0.56 -0.18 11.36
CA GLN A 12 1.70 -1.05 11.02
C GLN A 12 1.93 -2.05 12.16
N ILE A 13 2.03 -3.33 11.81
CA ILE A 13 2.29 -4.41 12.76
C ILE A 13 3.47 -5.26 12.26
N PRO A 14 4.34 -5.76 13.17
CA PRO A 14 5.39 -6.69 12.79
C PRO A 14 4.79 -8.04 12.38
N GLY A 15 5.51 -8.77 11.52
CA GLY A 15 5.21 -10.18 11.26
C GLY A 15 5.58 -11.07 12.44
N ARG A 16 4.80 -12.13 12.67
CA ARG A 16 4.91 -13.07 13.79
C ARG A 16 5.20 -14.50 13.36
N SER A 17 5.19 -14.78 12.06
CA SER A 17 5.53 -16.10 11.51
C SER A 17 7.00 -16.51 11.70
N GLY A 18 7.89 -15.55 12.02
CA GLY A 18 9.34 -15.74 12.03
C GLY A 18 9.97 -15.88 10.64
N ARG A 19 9.18 -15.84 9.56
CA ARG A 19 9.65 -15.96 8.18
C ARG A 19 9.75 -14.57 7.54
N THR A 20 10.85 -14.35 6.81
CA THR A 20 11.09 -13.12 6.05
C THR A 20 11.65 -13.44 4.67
N ALA A 21 11.46 -12.54 3.71
CA ALA A 21 12.15 -12.54 2.43
C ALA A 21 13.04 -11.29 2.31
N PRO A 22 14.22 -11.38 1.66
CA PRO A 22 15.07 -10.22 1.42
C PRO A 22 14.42 -9.26 0.40
N VAL A 23 14.65 -7.97 0.59
CA VAL A 23 14.36 -6.90 -0.39
C VAL A 23 15.69 -6.37 -0.89
N PHE A 24 15.84 -6.27 -2.21
CA PHE A 24 17.08 -5.89 -2.86
C PHE A 24 16.95 -4.53 -3.54
N ASN A 25 18.06 -3.81 -3.61
CA ASN A 25 18.24 -2.77 -4.62
C ASN A 25 18.79 -3.45 -5.88
N PRO A 26 18.01 -3.56 -6.98
CA PRO A 26 18.44 -4.27 -8.17
C PRO A 26 19.55 -3.55 -8.94
N ALA A 27 19.77 -2.25 -8.71
CA ALA A 27 20.85 -1.51 -9.37
C ALA A 27 22.23 -1.81 -8.76
N THR A 28 22.29 -2.21 -7.48
CA THR A 28 23.54 -2.54 -6.78
C THR A 28 23.67 -4.03 -6.46
N GLY A 29 22.56 -4.76 -6.44
CA GLY A 29 22.49 -6.15 -5.96
C GLY A 29 22.51 -6.28 -4.43
N GLU A 30 22.59 -5.17 -3.70
CA GLU A 30 22.66 -5.20 -2.24
C GLU A 30 21.27 -5.37 -1.61
N GLN A 31 21.23 -6.07 -0.48
CA GLN A 31 20.00 -6.19 0.31
C GLN A 31 19.71 -4.88 1.04
N SER A 32 18.61 -4.22 0.70
CA SER A 32 18.16 -2.98 1.32
C SER A 32 17.26 -3.21 2.55
N GLY A 33 16.60 -4.36 2.62
CA GLY A 33 15.65 -4.67 3.68
C GLY A 33 15.21 -6.14 3.73
N THR A 34 14.17 -6.38 4.53
CA THR A 34 13.42 -7.63 4.55
C THR A 34 11.93 -7.34 4.62
N VAL A 35 11.11 -8.27 4.13
CA VAL A 35 9.65 -8.24 4.24
C VAL A 35 9.18 -9.47 5.01
N ALA A 36 8.26 -9.27 5.97
CA ALA A 36 7.65 -10.36 6.71
C ALA A 36 6.74 -11.20 5.81
N LEU A 37 6.86 -12.52 5.89
CA LEU A 37 6.00 -13.47 5.18
C LEU A 37 4.87 -13.92 6.10
N ALA A 38 3.65 -13.46 5.85
CA ALA A 38 2.51 -13.72 6.71
C ALA A 38 2.23 -15.23 6.89
N SER A 39 1.91 -15.61 8.12
CA SER A 39 1.31 -16.90 8.46
C SER A 39 -0.19 -16.93 8.15
N ALA A 40 -0.80 -18.12 8.16
CA ALA A 40 -2.24 -18.28 8.00
C ALA A 40 -3.02 -17.52 9.09
N ASP A 41 -2.53 -17.53 10.33
CA ASP A 41 -3.17 -16.84 11.46
C ASP A 41 -3.15 -15.32 11.30
N GLU A 42 -2.06 -14.76 10.77
CA GLU A 42 -1.95 -13.32 10.49
C GLU A 42 -2.90 -12.89 9.37
N VAL A 43 -3.05 -13.73 8.33
CA VAL A 43 -4.07 -13.52 7.29
C VAL A 43 -5.47 -13.59 7.91
N GLY A 44 -5.73 -14.57 8.78
CA GLY A 44 -6.98 -14.69 9.53
C GLY A 44 -7.29 -13.44 10.36
N ALA A 45 -6.31 -12.87 11.03
CA ALA A 45 -6.43 -11.62 11.78
C ALA A 45 -6.77 -10.42 10.88
N ALA A 46 -6.15 -10.33 9.70
CA ALA A 46 -6.45 -9.30 8.71
C ALA A 46 -7.89 -9.42 8.18
N VAL A 47 -8.33 -10.63 7.85
CA VAL A 47 -9.71 -10.91 7.43
C VAL A 47 -10.71 -10.55 8.53
N ALA A 48 -10.43 -10.93 9.78
CA ALA A 48 -11.29 -10.60 10.90
C ALA A 48 -11.38 -9.08 11.13
N ALA A 49 -10.27 -8.35 11.00
CA ALA A 49 -10.26 -6.88 11.08
C ALA A 49 -11.11 -6.24 9.98
N ALA A 50 -10.97 -6.70 8.73
CA ALA A 50 -11.76 -6.22 7.61
C ALA A 50 -13.26 -6.50 7.81
N ARG A 51 -13.63 -7.72 8.24
CA ARG A 51 -15.03 -8.09 8.54
C ARG A 51 -15.65 -7.23 9.63
N ARG A 52 -14.89 -6.87 10.67
CA ARG A 52 -15.37 -5.97 11.73
C ARG A 52 -15.59 -4.55 11.23
N ALA A 53 -14.72 -4.05 10.34
CA ALA A 53 -14.83 -2.68 9.81
C ALA A 53 -15.95 -2.53 8.74
N PHE A 54 -16.23 -3.60 7.99
CA PHE A 54 -17.11 -3.56 6.82
C PHE A 54 -18.52 -3.01 7.09
N PRO A 55 -19.26 -3.40 8.15
CA PRO A 55 -20.63 -2.90 8.36
C PRO A 55 -20.71 -1.37 8.45
N ALA A 56 -19.79 -0.74 9.20
CA ALA A 56 -19.75 0.72 9.33
C ALA A 56 -19.31 1.40 8.03
N TRP A 57 -18.37 0.81 7.30
CA TRP A 57 -17.93 1.30 5.99
C TRP A 57 -19.05 1.22 4.95
N ALA A 58 -19.75 0.08 4.87
CA ALA A 58 -20.86 -0.14 3.95
C ALA A 58 -22.03 0.82 4.23
N ALA A 59 -22.29 1.13 5.50
CA ALA A 59 -23.30 2.11 5.91
C ALA A 59 -22.89 3.57 5.63
N THR A 60 -21.61 3.83 5.28
CA THR A 60 -21.14 5.18 4.97
C THR A 60 -21.70 5.63 3.62
N PRO A 61 -22.38 6.80 3.52
CA PRO A 61 -22.97 7.27 2.28
C PRO A 61 -21.94 7.40 1.14
N PRO A 62 -22.32 7.14 -0.12
CA PRO A 62 -21.40 7.18 -1.27
C PRO A 62 -20.61 8.48 -1.38
N LEU A 63 -21.28 9.62 -1.21
CA LEU A 63 -20.64 10.94 -1.24
C LEU A 63 -19.55 11.10 -0.17
N ARG A 64 -19.69 10.47 1.01
CA ARG A 64 -18.64 10.50 2.04
C ARG A 64 -17.46 9.61 1.67
N ARG A 65 -17.70 8.44 1.07
CA ARG A 65 -16.63 7.56 0.56
C ARG A 65 -15.83 8.25 -0.55
N ALA A 66 -16.52 8.91 -1.47
CA ALA A 66 -15.89 9.71 -2.54
C ALA A 66 -14.96 10.81 -2.00
N ARG A 67 -15.36 11.51 -0.93
CA ARG A 67 -14.50 12.53 -0.28
C ARG A 67 -13.20 11.96 0.30
N ILE A 68 -13.24 10.72 0.81
CA ILE A 68 -12.04 10.02 1.29
C ILE A 68 -11.12 9.71 0.12
N LEU A 69 -11.67 9.18 -0.98
CA LEU A 69 -10.89 8.89 -2.19
C LEU A 69 -10.31 10.15 -2.83
N ASN A 70 -11.04 11.27 -2.86
CA ASN A 70 -10.51 12.56 -3.30
C ASN A 70 -9.36 13.07 -2.43
N THR A 71 -9.40 12.81 -1.12
CA THR A 71 -8.29 13.13 -0.23
C THR A 71 -7.10 12.22 -0.50
N PHE A 72 -7.34 10.94 -0.76
CA PHE A 72 -6.29 10.00 -1.15
C PHE A 72 -5.62 10.39 -2.47
N LEU A 73 -6.38 10.81 -3.49
CA LEU A 73 -5.86 11.29 -4.76
C LEU A 73 -4.88 12.46 -4.57
N ARG A 74 -5.27 13.48 -3.80
CA ARG A 74 -4.38 14.61 -3.46
C ARG A 74 -3.11 14.17 -2.74
N LEU A 75 -3.22 13.20 -1.81
CA LEU A 75 -2.05 12.67 -1.11
C LEU A 75 -1.10 11.91 -2.04
N LEU A 76 -1.62 11.25 -3.07
CA LEU A 76 -0.80 10.60 -4.10
C LEU A 76 -0.05 11.66 -4.94
N GLU A 77 -0.74 12.71 -5.37
CA GLU A 77 -0.14 13.84 -6.10
C GLU A 77 0.99 14.49 -5.32
N GLU A 78 0.72 14.85 -4.05
CA GLU A 78 1.69 15.48 -3.15
C GLU A 78 2.93 14.63 -2.89
N ARG A 79 2.82 13.30 -3.01
CA ARG A 79 3.90 12.36 -2.67
C ARG A 79 4.44 11.59 -3.87
N ILE A 80 4.10 11.98 -5.10
CA ILE A 80 4.45 11.22 -6.30
C ILE A 80 5.96 10.96 -6.42
N ASP A 81 6.80 11.92 -6.04
CA ASP A 81 8.25 11.78 -6.10
C ASP A 81 8.80 10.81 -5.06
N VAL A 82 8.24 10.83 -3.85
CA VAL A 82 8.62 9.90 -2.78
C VAL A 82 8.20 8.48 -3.14
N LEU A 83 6.98 8.31 -3.65
CA LEU A 83 6.47 7.01 -4.09
C LEU A 83 7.28 6.46 -5.28
N ALA A 84 7.61 7.31 -6.25
CA ALA A 84 8.42 6.92 -7.41
C ALA A 84 9.83 6.48 -6.98
N ALA A 85 10.45 7.19 -6.04
CA ALA A 85 11.75 6.81 -5.49
C ALA A 85 11.72 5.44 -4.80
N VAL A 86 10.67 5.13 -4.02
CA VAL A 86 10.50 3.82 -3.38
C VAL A 86 10.35 2.71 -4.43
N ILE A 87 9.48 2.90 -5.43
CA ILE A 87 9.29 1.93 -6.53
C ILE A 87 10.61 1.70 -7.27
N THR A 88 11.31 2.76 -7.65
CA THR A 88 12.61 2.64 -8.33
C THR A 88 13.65 1.91 -7.46
N ALA A 89 13.69 2.17 -6.15
CA ALA A 89 14.67 1.55 -5.26
C ALA A 89 14.47 0.03 -5.12
N GLU A 90 13.24 -0.47 -5.18
CA GLU A 90 12.94 -1.91 -5.00
C GLU A 90 12.72 -2.66 -6.32
N HIS A 91 12.21 -2.00 -7.36
CA HIS A 91 11.94 -2.60 -8.67
C HIS A 91 13.05 -2.32 -9.70
N GLY A 92 13.74 -1.19 -9.62
CA GLY A 92 14.85 -0.82 -10.52
C GLY A 92 14.46 -0.09 -11.81
N LYS A 93 13.16 0.17 -12.04
CA LYS A 93 12.74 0.99 -13.19
C LYS A 93 13.13 2.45 -13.01
N VAL A 94 13.31 3.17 -14.12
CA VAL A 94 13.63 4.61 -14.07
C VAL A 94 12.50 5.42 -13.41
N LEU A 95 12.85 6.55 -12.78
CA LEU A 95 11.89 7.39 -12.04
C LEU A 95 10.70 7.85 -12.90
N SER A 96 10.92 8.12 -14.19
CA SER A 96 9.84 8.49 -15.12
C SER A 96 8.80 7.39 -15.28
N ASP A 97 9.24 6.14 -15.35
CA ASP A 97 8.34 4.99 -15.48
C ASP A 97 7.57 4.74 -14.18
N ALA A 98 8.24 4.88 -13.03
CA ALA A 98 7.61 4.79 -11.72
C ALA A 98 6.56 5.89 -11.51
N ARG A 99 6.82 7.13 -11.93
CA ARG A 99 5.83 8.22 -11.94
C ARG A 99 4.63 7.88 -12.84
N GLY A 100 4.88 7.34 -14.04
CA GLY A 100 3.82 6.91 -14.95
C GLY A 100 2.98 5.73 -14.43
N GLU A 101 3.55 4.85 -13.61
CA GLU A 101 2.80 3.81 -12.88
C GLU A 101 1.87 4.41 -11.84
N ILE A 102 2.37 5.35 -11.01
CA ILE A 102 1.57 6.02 -9.98
C ILE A 102 0.43 6.82 -10.62
N GLN A 103 0.71 7.53 -11.72
CA GLN A 103 -0.30 8.26 -12.48
C GLN A 103 -1.46 7.36 -12.94
N ARG A 104 -1.16 6.18 -13.50
CA ARG A 104 -2.19 5.20 -13.88
C ARG A 104 -2.98 4.69 -12.67
N GLY A 105 -2.33 4.53 -11.52
CA GLY A 105 -3.02 4.20 -10.26
C GLY A 105 -3.98 5.32 -9.82
N MET A 106 -3.55 6.58 -9.93
CA MET A 106 -4.36 7.75 -9.62
C MET A 106 -5.61 7.86 -10.50
N GLU A 107 -5.51 7.55 -11.80
CA GLU A 107 -6.66 7.53 -12.72
C GLU A 107 -7.75 6.53 -12.26
N VAL A 108 -7.34 5.38 -11.70
CA VAL A 108 -8.29 4.41 -11.13
C VAL A 108 -8.94 4.95 -9.85
N VAL A 109 -8.18 5.66 -9.02
CA VAL A 109 -8.71 6.31 -7.81
C VAL A 109 -9.71 7.40 -8.20
N GLU A 110 -9.37 8.23 -9.19
CA GLU A 110 -10.23 9.28 -9.73
C GLU A 110 -11.55 8.69 -10.24
N PHE A 111 -11.49 7.63 -11.06
CA PHE A 111 -12.68 6.90 -11.50
C PHE A 111 -13.53 6.40 -10.33
N ALA A 112 -12.90 5.82 -9.29
CA ALA A 112 -13.60 5.30 -8.12
C ALA A 112 -14.30 6.38 -7.28
N THR A 113 -13.94 7.66 -7.40
CA THR A 113 -14.65 8.76 -6.72
C THR A 113 -16.07 8.97 -7.27
N GLY A 114 -16.33 8.55 -8.51
CA GLY A 114 -17.64 8.59 -9.15
C GLY A 114 -18.50 7.33 -8.91
N ALA A 115 -18.00 6.34 -8.18
CA ALA A 115 -18.74 5.11 -7.92
C ALA A 115 -19.96 5.37 -6.99
N PRO A 116 -21.10 4.71 -7.24
CA PRO A 116 -22.31 4.83 -6.41
C PRO A 116 -22.15 4.25 -5.00
#